data_AF-F2NN94-F1
#
_entry.id   AF-F2NN94-F1
#
_cell.length_a   1.000
_cell.length_b   1.000
_cell.length_c   1.000
_cell.angle_alpha   90.00
_cell.angle_beta   90.00
_cell.angle_gamma   90.00
#
_symmetry.space_group_name_H-M   'P 1'
#
loop_
_entity.id
_entity.type
_entity.pdbx_description
1 polymer ?
#
loop_
_entity_poly.entity_id
_entity_poly.type
_entity_poly.pdbx_seq_one_letter_code
_entity_poly.pdbx_strand_id
1 'polypeptide(L)'
;MKDRLPELVEAILQEPNLESARLLLKAYPKGALAHAFRRCFKPHDPTAARLVRKPLKQVKDEDVLDNLERIHASAEETLKHLIEAWLETASEQLEALAQGRWNPEWKWPTPDWWRAAATVLERLGHTPRWTVLAEVAGSAPVMQTAPDATEVERLRSQVRELQDRVRRLREEKKRLARQYEERERARAAQAREVHERVEAERDAWRQQAERHQEALRQAQQTRAELERRLQDLQEAVARRLREVQELQEQCREYARTVAELQRENERLQAELEQAKTALQDECERRGELQRENAQLQTELRQVKIAQKAQVSLPGAALERAWVIPYEELGGTSRERLIHLIEVYQAALDRRPNPLLYERTNWAAFSAEEPEGVLLLGAERLLWDLACLPIARLLRSEILDKEALFYALTHRYCSPRLEEQR
;
A
#
# COMPACT_ATOMS: atom_id res chain seq x y z
N MET A 1 44.49 -75.89 44.32
CA MET A 1 43.87 -75.38 43.07
C MET A 1 44.34 -73.95 42.79
N LYS A 2 44.45 -73.11 43.83
CA LYS A 2 44.95 -71.73 43.75
C LYS A 2 46.30 -71.58 43.01
N ASP A 3 47.27 -72.47 43.24
CA ASP A 3 48.60 -72.37 42.59
C ASP A 3 48.60 -72.62 41.07
N ARG A 4 47.51 -73.15 40.49
CA ARG A 4 47.38 -73.44 39.05
C ARG A 4 46.34 -72.56 38.34
N LEU A 5 45.78 -71.57 39.02
CA LEU A 5 44.76 -70.67 38.45
C LEU A 5 45.25 -69.92 37.20
N PRO A 6 46.46 -69.33 37.16
CA PRO A 6 46.93 -68.60 35.98
C PRO A 6 47.07 -69.50 34.75
N GLU A 7 47.61 -70.71 34.92
CA GLU A 7 47.79 -71.70 33.85
C GLU A 7 46.44 -72.18 33.29
N LEU A 8 45.44 -72.39 34.15
CA LEU A 8 44.10 -72.80 33.74
C LEU A 8 43.37 -71.70 32.99
N VAL A 9 43.50 -70.45 33.43
CA VAL A 9 42.86 -69.30 32.78
C VAL A 9 43.46 -69.07 31.39
N GLU A 10 44.79 -69.13 31.25
CA GLU A 10 45.44 -69.05 29.95
C GLU A 10 45.02 -70.19 29.02
N ALA A 11 44.89 -71.42 29.54
CA ALA A 11 44.42 -72.56 28.75
C ALA A 11 42.96 -72.43 28.28
N ILE A 12 42.09 -71.79 29.08
CA ILE A 12 40.68 -71.52 28.72
C ILE A 12 40.56 -70.41 27.67
N LEU A 13 41.49 -69.44 27.67
CA LEU A 13 41.48 -68.30 26.76
C LEU A 13 42.08 -68.60 25.38
N GLN A 14 42.82 -69.70 25.20
CA GLN A 14 43.35 -70.09 23.88
C GLN A 14 42.23 -70.48 22.89
N GLU A 15 42.40 -70.15 21.61
CA GLU A 15 41.33 -70.09 20.61
C GLU A 15 40.65 -71.40 20.14
N PRO A 16 40.99 -72.64 20.56
CA PRO A 16 40.01 -73.73 20.45
C PRO A 16 39.03 -73.79 21.65
N ASN A 17 39.22 -73.01 22.71
CA ASN A 17 38.56 -73.20 24.01
C ASN A 17 37.57 -72.11 24.44
N LEU A 18 37.19 -71.16 23.58
CA LEU A 18 36.17 -70.14 23.93
C LEU A 18 34.81 -70.74 24.31
N GLU A 19 34.48 -71.92 23.78
CA GLU A 19 33.30 -72.69 24.23
C GLU A 19 33.42 -73.17 25.68
N SER A 20 34.63 -73.45 26.15
CA SER A 20 34.89 -73.76 27.56
C SER A 20 34.69 -72.53 28.44
N ALA A 21 35.14 -71.35 27.99
CA ALA A 21 34.84 -70.08 28.67
C ALA A 21 33.32 -69.83 28.73
N ARG A 22 32.60 -70.06 27.62
CA ARG A 22 31.14 -69.90 27.56
C ARG A 22 30.40 -70.83 28.52
N LEU A 23 30.82 -72.10 28.61
CA LEU A 23 30.25 -73.07 29.54
C LEU A 23 30.45 -72.66 31.01
N LEU A 24 31.64 -72.16 31.36
CA LEU A 24 31.93 -71.66 32.70
C LEU A 24 31.11 -70.40 33.02
N LEU A 25 31.05 -69.44 32.09
CA LEU A 25 30.32 -68.20 32.32
C LEU A 25 28.80 -68.41 32.37
N LYS A 26 28.26 -69.38 31.63
CA LYS A 26 26.85 -69.77 31.71
C LYS A 26 26.48 -70.39 33.06
N ALA A 27 27.46 -70.95 33.75
CA ALA A 27 27.29 -71.49 35.10
C ALA A 27 27.27 -70.40 36.19
N TYR A 28 27.27 -69.10 35.86
CA TYR A 28 27.00 -68.06 36.84
C TYR A 28 25.53 -68.07 37.30
N PRO A 29 25.26 -67.56 38.52
CA PRO A 29 23.90 -67.18 38.90
C PRO A 29 23.31 -66.16 37.97
N LYS A 30 22.01 -66.32 37.75
CA LYS A 30 21.21 -65.32 37.06
C LYS A 30 21.45 -63.94 37.67
N GLY A 31 21.98 -63.05 36.85
CA GLY A 31 22.32 -61.66 37.15
C GLY A 31 23.76 -61.43 37.64
N ALA A 32 24.52 -62.45 38.01
CA ALA A 32 25.85 -62.25 38.56
C ALA A 32 26.96 -62.21 37.52
N LEU A 33 26.77 -62.82 36.35
CA LEU A 33 27.71 -62.62 35.24
C LEU A 33 27.68 -61.15 34.81
N ALA A 34 26.49 -60.59 34.63
CA ALA A 34 26.31 -59.17 34.36
C ALA A 34 26.89 -58.30 35.49
N HIS A 35 26.71 -58.69 36.75
CA HIS A 35 27.29 -57.95 37.88
C HIS A 35 28.83 -57.99 37.89
N ALA A 36 29.43 -59.16 37.68
CA ALA A 36 30.88 -59.34 37.58
C ALA A 36 31.43 -58.54 36.40
N PHE A 37 30.79 -58.60 35.24
CA PHE A 37 31.14 -57.83 34.06
C PHE A 37 31.12 -56.32 34.34
N ARG A 38 30.07 -55.81 35.01
CA ARG A 38 29.99 -54.39 35.39
C ARG A 38 31.10 -53.96 36.34
N ARG A 39 31.61 -54.85 37.21
CA ARG A 39 32.71 -54.53 38.14
C ARG A 39 34.06 -54.37 37.45
N CYS A 40 34.23 -54.96 36.26
CA CYS A 40 35.44 -54.76 35.45
C CYS A 40 35.54 -53.35 34.85
N PHE A 41 34.47 -52.55 34.88
CA PHE A 41 34.41 -51.25 34.24
C PHE A 41 33.92 -50.14 35.18
N LYS A 42 34.35 -48.90 34.93
CA LYS A 42 33.85 -47.73 35.67
C LYS A 42 32.38 -47.43 35.25
N PRO A 43 31.54 -46.82 36.10
CA PRO A 43 30.11 -46.57 35.84
C PRO A 43 29.75 -45.79 34.56
N HIS A 44 30.75 -45.19 33.90
CA HIS A 44 30.61 -44.40 32.66
C HIS A 44 31.61 -44.80 31.57
N ASP A 45 32.21 -45.98 31.66
CA ASP A 45 33.17 -46.43 30.65
C ASP A 45 32.46 -46.73 29.31
N PRO A 46 32.75 -45.95 28.24
CA PRO A 46 32.12 -46.16 26.93
C PRO A 46 32.57 -47.48 26.29
N THR A 47 33.69 -48.06 26.73
CA THR A 47 34.24 -49.32 26.23
C THR A 47 33.31 -50.48 26.53
N ALA A 48 32.80 -50.55 27.77
CA ALA A 48 31.88 -51.61 28.20
C ALA A 48 30.57 -51.60 27.41
N ALA A 49 30.02 -50.40 27.16
CA ALA A 49 28.80 -50.24 26.37
C ALA A 49 29.00 -50.61 24.90
N ARG A 50 30.20 -50.38 24.35
CA ARG A 50 30.56 -50.78 22.99
C ARG A 50 30.66 -52.31 22.87
N LEU A 51 31.28 -53.00 23.83
CA LEU A 51 31.45 -54.45 23.81
C LEU A 51 30.10 -55.19 23.72
N VAL A 52 29.11 -54.74 24.52
CA VAL A 52 27.83 -55.44 24.69
C VAL A 52 26.65 -54.74 23.96
N ARG A 53 26.93 -53.64 23.24
CA ARG A 53 25.95 -52.81 22.50
C ARG A 53 24.77 -52.31 23.34
N LYS A 54 24.96 -52.19 24.67
CA LYS A 54 23.94 -51.74 25.62
C LYS A 54 24.54 -50.86 26.71
N PRO A 55 23.77 -49.94 27.30
CA PRO A 55 24.21 -49.18 28.46
C PRO A 55 24.59 -50.13 29.60
N LEU A 56 25.71 -49.88 30.29
CA LEU A 56 26.26 -50.76 31.34
C LEU A 56 25.24 -51.14 32.44
N LYS A 57 24.32 -50.22 32.77
CA LYS A 57 23.23 -50.44 33.75
C LYS A 57 22.17 -51.45 33.28
N GLN A 58 22.06 -51.69 31.98
CA GLN A 58 21.04 -52.54 31.35
C GLN A 58 21.59 -53.89 30.86
N VAL A 59 22.91 -54.13 30.99
CA VAL A 59 23.56 -55.38 30.57
C VAL A 59 23.01 -56.56 31.38
N LYS A 60 22.55 -57.60 30.68
CA LYS A 60 22.14 -58.90 31.25
C LYS A 60 23.19 -59.98 30.97
N ASP A 61 23.05 -61.13 31.60
CA ASP A 61 23.99 -62.25 31.43
C ASP A 61 24.03 -62.73 29.98
N GLU A 62 22.88 -62.79 29.31
CA GLU A 62 22.78 -63.19 27.90
C GLU A 62 23.57 -62.22 27.01
N ASP A 63 23.55 -60.93 27.31
CA ASP A 63 24.24 -59.93 26.52
C ASP A 63 25.78 -60.10 26.61
N VAL A 64 26.29 -60.54 27.77
CA VAL A 64 27.72 -60.86 27.95
C VAL A 64 28.06 -62.15 27.21
N LEU A 65 27.22 -63.18 27.30
CA LEU A 65 27.42 -64.49 26.65
C LEU A 65 27.34 -64.41 25.11
N ASP A 66 26.48 -63.54 24.56
CA ASP A 66 26.30 -63.37 23.12
C ASP A 66 27.41 -62.53 22.47
N ASN A 67 28.21 -61.81 23.27
CA ASN A 67 29.31 -60.98 22.80
C ASN A 67 30.70 -61.49 23.25
N LEU A 68 30.82 -62.75 23.68
CA LEU A 68 32.07 -63.31 24.23
C LEU A 68 33.25 -63.21 23.27
N GLU A 69 33.07 -63.52 21.99
CA GLU A 69 34.13 -63.41 20.97
C GLU A 69 34.64 -61.97 20.85
N ARG A 70 33.73 -61.01 20.92
CA ARG A 70 34.06 -59.59 20.86
C ARG A 70 34.74 -59.10 22.14
N ILE A 71 34.32 -59.61 23.29
CA ILE A 71 34.96 -59.32 24.58
C ILE A 71 36.37 -59.92 24.59
N HIS A 72 36.56 -61.14 24.09
CA HIS A 72 37.88 -61.76 23.95
C HIS A 72 38.79 -60.94 23.03
N ALA A 73 38.33 -60.59 21.82
CA ALA A 73 39.13 -59.88 20.83
C ALA A 73 39.48 -58.42 21.20
N SER A 74 38.63 -57.74 21.99
CA SER A 74 38.79 -56.30 22.30
C SER A 74 39.16 -56.01 23.75
N ALA A 75 39.02 -56.99 24.64
CA ALA A 75 39.19 -56.82 26.08
C ALA A 75 39.52 -58.17 26.76
N GLU A 76 40.55 -58.85 26.26
CA GLU A 76 41.01 -60.16 26.76
C GLU A 76 41.19 -60.19 28.28
N GLU A 77 41.77 -59.13 28.86
CA GLU A 77 41.97 -58.98 30.30
C GLU A 77 40.65 -58.94 31.09
N THR A 78 39.58 -58.42 30.50
CA THR A 78 38.24 -58.44 31.12
C THR A 78 37.71 -59.86 31.18
N LEU A 79 37.88 -60.64 30.11
CA LEU A 79 37.45 -62.03 30.08
C LEU A 79 38.28 -62.89 31.06
N LYS A 80 39.59 -62.63 31.12
CA LYS A 80 40.51 -63.21 32.10
C LYS A 80 40.02 -63.00 33.54
N HIS A 81 39.74 -61.75 33.91
CA HIS A 81 39.24 -61.43 35.25
C HIS A 81 37.88 -62.06 35.57
N LEU A 82 37.00 -62.21 34.59
CA LEU A 82 35.72 -62.90 34.79
C LEU A 82 35.93 -64.39 35.08
N ILE A 83 36.82 -65.06 34.35
CA ILE A 83 37.12 -66.48 34.55
C ILE A 83 37.89 -66.70 35.86
N GLU A 84 38.85 -65.82 36.18
CA GLU A 84 39.58 -65.83 37.45
C GLU A 84 38.63 -65.69 38.65
N ALA A 85 37.77 -64.67 38.64
CA ALA A 85 36.81 -64.44 39.72
C ALA A 85 35.84 -65.62 39.90
N TRP A 86 35.46 -66.27 38.80
CA TRP A 86 34.66 -67.48 38.84
C TRP A 86 35.42 -68.65 39.48
N LEU A 87 36.65 -68.92 39.04
CA LEU A 87 37.48 -70.03 39.52
C LEU A 87 37.90 -69.86 40.98
N GLU A 88 38.20 -68.65 41.43
CA GLU A 88 38.49 -68.34 42.83
C GLU A 88 37.29 -68.65 43.72
N THR A 89 36.12 -68.14 43.34
CA THR A 89 34.87 -68.36 44.07
C THR A 89 34.54 -69.86 44.12
N ALA A 90 34.72 -70.58 43.02
CA ALA A 90 34.51 -72.02 42.94
C ALA A 90 35.52 -72.79 43.81
N SER A 91 36.80 -72.39 43.82
CA SER A 91 37.85 -73.01 44.64
C SER A 91 37.53 -72.92 46.13
N GLU A 92 37.14 -71.73 46.61
CA GLU A 92 36.87 -71.48 48.03
C GLU A 92 35.65 -72.26 48.51
N GLN A 93 34.62 -72.37 47.67
CA GLN A 93 33.42 -73.15 47.99
C GLN A 93 33.71 -74.66 48.00
N LEU A 94 34.49 -75.16 47.04
CA LEU A 94 34.90 -76.57 47.02
C LEU A 94 35.79 -76.93 48.22
N GLU A 95 36.70 -76.05 48.62
CA GLU A 95 37.52 -76.23 49.83
C GLU A 95 36.66 -76.24 51.10
N ALA A 96 35.69 -75.35 51.21
CA ALA A 96 34.76 -75.32 52.34
C ALA A 96 33.85 -76.55 52.38
N LEU A 97 33.36 -77.04 51.23
CA LEU A 97 32.61 -78.29 51.13
C LEU A 97 33.45 -79.51 51.52
N ALA A 98 34.71 -79.59 51.06
CA ALA A 98 35.63 -80.66 51.44
C ALA A 98 35.93 -80.67 52.95
N GLN A 99 35.83 -79.51 53.60
CA GLN A 99 35.96 -79.35 55.05
C GLN A 99 34.62 -79.55 55.82
N GLY A 100 33.55 -79.96 55.14
CA GLY A 100 32.23 -80.18 55.74
C GLY A 100 31.50 -78.89 56.15
N ARG A 101 31.97 -77.72 55.70
CA ARG A 101 31.36 -76.41 55.99
C ARG A 101 30.35 -76.07 54.90
N TRP A 102 29.10 -76.44 55.13
CA TRP A 102 27.97 -76.00 54.29
C TRP A 102 27.44 -74.65 54.78
N ASN A 103 27.34 -73.67 53.89
CA ASN A 103 26.64 -72.40 54.18
C ASN A 103 25.29 -72.36 53.45
N PRO A 104 24.15 -72.35 54.16
CA PRO A 104 22.82 -72.31 53.56
C PRO A 104 22.48 -70.99 52.86
N GLU A 105 23.25 -69.92 53.09
CA GLU A 105 23.08 -68.62 52.41
C GLU A 105 23.83 -68.52 51.08
N TRP A 106 24.66 -69.51 50.73
CA TRP A 106 25.24 -69.55 49.40
C TRP A 106 24.12 -69.68 48.37
N LYS A 107 23.95 -68.65 47.53
CA LYS A 107 23.02 -68.66 46.39
C LYS A 107 23.47 -69.63 45.27
N TRP A 108 24.52 -70.42 45.51
CA TRP A 108 25.08 -71.52 44.71
C TRP A 108 25.08 -72.75 45.60
N PRO A 109 24.54 -73.88 45.15
CA PRO A 109 24.79 -74.43 43.81
C PRO A 109 23.50 -74.75 43.01
N THR A 110 23.38 -74.27 41.76
CA THR A 110 22.51 -74.99 40.79
C THR A 110 23.12 -76.38 40.49
N PRO A 111 22.38 -77.40 40.05
CA PRO A 111 22.97 -78.68 39.70
C PRO A 111 24.01 -78.61 38.57
N ASP A 112 24.06 -77.50 37.83
CA ASP A 112 24.79 -77.39 36.57
C ASP A 112 26.20 -76.78 36.69
N TRP A 113 26.52 -76.02 37.75
CA TRP A 113 27.86 -75.37 37.83
C TRP A 113 29.00 -76.34 38.09
N TRP A 114 28.83 -77.33 38.97
CA TRP A 114 29.90 -78.30 39.23
C TRP A 114 30.09 -79.23 38.02
N ARG A 115 29.03 -79.47 37.25
CA ARG A 115 29.09 -80.19 35.97
C ARG A 115 29.82 -79.38 34.90
N ALA A 116 29.56 -78.08 34.80
CA ALA A 116 30.28 -77.19 33.89
C ALA A 116 31.77 -77.11 34.26
N ALA A 117 32.09 -77.01 35.56
CA ALA A 117 33.46 -77.05 36.08
C ALA A 117 34.16 -78.38 35.73
N ALA A 118 33.50 -79.51 36.02
CA ALA A 118 34.03 -80.84 35.73
C ALA A 118 34.27 -81.04 34.23
N THR A 119 33.31 -80.65 33.39
CA THR A 119 33.39 -80.79 31.93
C THR A 119 34.55 -79.98 31.35
N VAL A 120 34.77 -78.76 31.86
CA VAL A 120 35.87 -77.90 31.39
C VAL A 120 37.23 -78.43 31.86
N LEU A 121 37.33 -78.89 33.12
CA LEU A 121 38.56 -79.48 33.63
C LEU A 121 38.92 -80.81 32.94
N GLU A 122 37.93 -81.66 32.63
CA GLU A 122 38.13 -82.87 31.83
C GLU A 122 38.63 -82.57 30.41
N ARG A 123 38.05 -81.55 29.75
CA ARG A 123 38.50 -81.11 28.42
C ARG A 123 39.93 -80.57 28.40
N LEU A 124 40.39 -80.00 29.51
CA LEU A 124 41.76 -79.52 29.69
C LEU A 124 42.72 -80.62 30.18
N GLY A 125 42.28 -81.89 30.26
CA GLY A 125 43.12 -83.02 30.68
C GLY A 125 43.35 -83.12 32.18
N HIS A 126 42.56 -82.40 33.00
CA HIS A 126 42.65 -82.42 34.45
C HIS A 126 41.53 -83.27 35.06
N THR A 127 41.82 -84.52 35.40
CA THR A 127 40.92 -85.36 36.21
C THR A 127 40.85 -84.86 37.65
N PRO A 128 39.69 -84.37 38.13
CA PRO A 128 39.57 -83.90 39.50
C PRO A 128 39.43 -85.07 40.49
N ARG A 129 40.12 -84.98 41.65
CA ARG A 129 40.13 -86.01 42.72
C ARG A 129 38.81 -86.15 43.53
N TRP A 130 37.72 -85.49 43.12
CA TRP A 130 36.46 -85.37 43.90
C TRP A 130 35.27 -86.17 43.36
N THR A 131 35.47 -87.06 42.38
CA THR A 131 34.47 -88.06 41.94
C THR A 131 34.09 -89.09 43.03
N VAL A 132 34.74 -89.08 44.20
CA VAL A 132 34.52 -90.06 45.29
C VAL A 132 33.39 -89.67 46.26
N LEU A 133 32.87 -88.43 46.25
CA LEU A 133 31.91 -87.96 47.27
C LEU A 133 30.42 -88.06 46.89
N ALA A 134 30.08 -88.43 45.65
CA ALA A 134 28.69 -88.59 45.22
C ALA A 134 28.06 -89.96 45.58
N GLU A 135 28.86 -90.96 45.98
CA GLU A 135 28.38 -92.31 46.34
C GLU A 135 27.96 -92.46 47.82
N VAL A 136 28.21 -91.46 48.67
CA VAL A 136 28.04 -91.60 50.14
C VAL A 136 26.67 -91.10 50.65
N ALA A 137 25.83 -90.46 49.82
CA ALA A 137 24.54 -89.89 50.23
C ALA A 137 23.32 -90.84 50.11
N GLY A 138 23.53 -92.15 49.90
CA GLY A 138 22.50 -93.11 49.52
C GLY A 138 22.10 -94.18 50.55
N SER A 139 22.46 -94.06 51.84
CA SER A 139 22.21 -95.12 52.82
C SER A 139 21.46 -94.62 54.07
N ALA A 140 20.14 -94.80 54.10
CA ALA A 140 19.32 -94.67 55.30
C ALA A 140 18.78 -96.05 55.72
N PRO A 141 18.98 -96.52 56.97
CA PRO A 141 18.54 -97.83 57.41
C PRO A 141 17.08 -97.82 57.89
N VAL A 142 16.31 -98.81 57.42
CA VAL A 142 14.94 -99.12 57.85
C VAL A 142 15.01 -99.99 59.11
N MET A 143 14.55 -99.49 60.26
CA MET A 143 14.27 -100.33 61.44
C MET A 143 12.83 -100.84 61.38
N GLN A 144 12.67 -102.17 61.33
CA GLN A 144 11.40 -102.86 61.54
C GLN A 144 11.36 -103.41 62.98
N THR A 145 10.36 -103.00 63.75
CA THR A 145 9.84 -103.78 64.89
C THR A 145 8.31 -103.76 64.82
N ALA A 146 7.70 -104.94 64.93
CA ALA A 146 6.24 -105.12 64.84
C ALA A 146 5.57 -104.82 66.20
N PRO A 147 4.45 -104.08 66.24
CA PRO A 147 3.76 -103.73 67.48
C PRO A 147 2.63 -104.71 67.86
N ASP A 148 2.27 -104.67 69.14
CA ASP A 148 1.33 -105.56 69.85
C ASP A 148 -0.15 -105.27 69.49
N ALA A 149 -1.05 -106.25 69.59
CA ALA A 149 -2.38 -106.21 68.95
C ALA A 149 -3.34 -105.10 69.46
N THR A 150 -3.23 -104.68 70.72
CA THR A 150 -3.99 -103.56 71.31
C THR A 150 -3.42 -102.19 70.90
N GLU A 151 -2.11 -102.14 70.63
CA GLU A 151 -1.42 -100.98 70.08
C GLU A 151 -1.81 -100.79 68.61
N VAL A 152 -1.98 -101.88 67.85
CA VAL A 152 -2.50 -101.84 66.47
C VAL A 152 -3.91 -101.24 66.39
N GLU A 153 -4.81 -101.51 67.34
CA GLU A 153 -6.18 -100.97 67.31
C GLU A 153 -6.23 -99.49 67.73
N ARG A 154 -5.40 -99.09 68.72
CA ARG A 154 -5.18 -97.68 69.09
C ARG A 154 -4.53 -96.88 67.96
N LEU A 155 -3.56 -97.47 67.27
CA LEU A 155 -2.94 -96.88 66.09
C LEU A 155 -3.93 -96.80 64.93
N ARG A 156 -4.84 -97.78 64.74
CA ARG A 156 -5.89 -97.71 63.71
C ARG A 156 -6.90 -96.59 63.98
N SER A 157 -7.33 -96.38 65.22
CA SER A 157 -8.23 -95.26 65.56
C SER A 157 -7.53 -93.91 65.42
N GLN A 158 -6.27 -93.79 65.86
CA GLN A 158 -5.43 -92.62 65.62
C GLN A 158 -5.20 -92.37 64.13
N VAL A 159 -4.97 -93.41 63.33
CA VAL A 159 -4.83 -93.29 61.87
C VAL A 159 -6.13 -92.80 61.24
N ARG A 160 -7.31 -93.25 61.68
CA ARG A 160 -8.60 -92.74 61.17
C ARG A 160 -8.82 -91.27 61.55
N GLU A 161 -8.54 -90.89 62.80
CA GLU A 161 -8.65 -89.50 63.25
C GLU A 161 -7.65 -88.59 62.52
N LEU A 162 -6.42 -89.06 62.31
CA LEU A 162 -5.41 -88.37 61.51
C LEU A 162 -5.83 -88.27 60.03
N GLN A 163 -6.44 -89.31 59.46
CA GLN A 163 -6.98 -89.27 58.10
C GLN A 163 -8.11 -88.25 57.95
N ASP A 164 -9.05 -88.19 58.91
CA ASP A 164 -10.12 -87.20 58.93
C ASP A 164 -9.57 -85.78 59.15
N ARG A 165 -8.55 -85.62 60.01
CA ARG A 165 -7.85 -84.35 60.20
C ARG A 165 -7.11 -83.92 58.94
N VAL A 166 -6.43 -84.84 58.26
CA VAL A 166 -5.79 -84.59 56.96
C VAL A 166 -6.83 -84.22 55.90
N ARG A 167 -8.00 -84.86 55.89
CA ARG A 167 -9.10 -84.51 54.98
C ARG A 167 -9.61 -83.09 55.24
N ARG A 168 -9.88 -82.71 56.49
CA ARG A 168 -10.28 -81.34 56.88
C ARG A 168 -9.22 -80.31 56.52
N LEU A 169 -7.95 -80.58 56.82
CA LEU A 169 -6.84 -79.68 56.47
C LEU A 169 -6.68 -79.53 54.94
N ARG A 170 -6.94 -80.59 54.16
CA ARG A 170 -6.97 -80.50 52.68
C ARG A 170 -8.12 -79.63 52.19
N GLU A 171 -9.30 -79.73 52.82
CA GLU A 171 -10.47 -78.92 52.48
C GLU A 171 -10.27 -77.45 52.89
N GLU A 172 -9.70 -77.18 54.08
CA GLU A 172 -9.30 -75.84 54.54
C GLU A 172 -8.23 -75.22 53.63
N LYS A 173 -7.20 -75.99 53.26
CA LYS A 173 -6.18 -75.55 52.30
C LYS A 173 -6.80 -75.18 50.95
N LYS A 174 -7.76 -75.98 50.45
CA LYS A 174 -8.49 -75.66 49.20
C LYS A 174 -9.34 -74.40 49.34
N ARG A 175 -10.00 -74.18 50.48
CA ARG A 175 -10.78 -72.96 50.74
C ARG A 175 -9.88 -71.73 50.80
N LEU A 176 -8.77 -71.79 51.52
CA LEU A 176 -7.80 -70.70 51.61
C LEU A 176 -7.15 -70.40 50.26
N ALA A 177 -6.83 -71.43 49.46
CA ALA A 177 -6.33 -71.24 48.11
C ALA A 177 -7.33 -70.49 47.22
N ARG A 178 -8.61 -70.86 47.26
CA ARG A 178 -9.68 -70.15 46.52
C ARG A 178 -9.83 -68.71 46.98
N GLN A 179 -9.84 -68.46 48.30
CA GLN A 179 -9.91 -67.10 48.85
C GLN A 179 -8.70 -66.24 48.45
N TYR A 180 -7.51 -66.85 48.38
CA TYR A 180 -6.31 -66.16 47.91
C TYR A 180 -6.42 -65.83 46.42
N GLU A 181 -6.82 -66.77 45.58
CA GLU A 181 -7.05 -66.54 44.15
C GLU A 181 -8.11 -65.48 43.88
N GLU A 182 -9.23 -65.48 44.62
CA GLU A 182 -10.28 -64.46 44.52
C GLU A 182 -9.76 -63.07 44.91
N ARG A 183 -8.96 -62.97 45.98
CA ARG A 183 -8.33 -61.70 46.40
C ARG A 183 -7.31 -61.20 45.37
N GLU A 184 -6.49 -62.09 44.82
CA GLU A 184 -5.53 -61.72 43.77
C GLU A 184 -6.24 -61.31 42.47
N ARG A 185 -7.33 -61.99 42.09
CA ARG A 185 -8.18 -61.56 40.96
C ARG A 185 -8.84 -60.21 41.21
N ALA A 186 -9.36 -59.96 42.41
CA ALA A 186 -9.95 -58.68 42.78
C ALA A 186 -8.91 -57.55 42.78
N ARG A 187 -7.71 -57.80 43.29
CA ARG A 187 -6.58 -56.86 43.25
C ARG A 187 -6.16 -56.56 41.81
N ALA A 188 -6.06 -57.59 40.96
CA ALA A 188 -5.72 -57.42 39.56
C ALA A 188 -6.80 -56.61 38.80
N ALA A 189 -8.08 -56.84 39.10
CA ALA A 189 -9.18 -56.07 38.53
C ALA A 189 -9.12 -54.59 38.95
N GLN A 190 -8.93 -54.31 40.25
CA GLN A 190 -8.76 -52.94 40.75
C GLN A 190 -7.54 -52.25 40.15
N ALA A 191 -6.42 -52.96 40.01
CA ALA A 191 -5.22 -52.41 39.37
C ALA A 191 -5.46 -52.04 37.90
N ARG A 192 -6.24 -52.84 37.16
CA ARG A 192 -6.63 -52.52 35.78
C ARG A 192 -7.54 -51.29 35.72
N GLU A 193 -8.55 -51.20 36.56
CA GLU A 193 -9.44 -50.03 36.61
C GLU A 193 -8.67 -48.75 36.95
N VAL A 194 -7.75 -48.80 37.91
CA VAL A 194 -6.88 -47.65 38.23
C VAL A 194 -5.99 -47.30 37.06
N HIS A 195 -5.40 -48.29 36.39
CA HIS A 195 -4.56 -48.06 35.22
C HIS A 195 -5.34 -47.38 34.09
N GLU A 196 -6.53 -47.89 33.75
CA GLU A 196 -7.41 -47.32 32.72
C GLU A 196 -7.83 -45.89 33.05
N ARG A 197 -8.15 -45.59 34.32
CA ARG A 197 -8.47 -44.22 34.75
C ARG A 197 -7.28 -43.27 34.58
N VAL A 198 -6.09 -43.70 34.98
CA VAL A 198 -4.86 -42.90 34.82
C VAL A 198 -4.53 -42.68 33.34
N GLU A 199 -4.74 -43.67 32.48
CA GLU A 199 -4.55 -43.50 31.04
C GLU A 199 -5.57 -42.53 30.43
N ALA A 200 -6.85 -42.65 30.81
CA ALA A 200 -7.89 -41.73 30.37
C ALA A 200 -7.63 -40.29 30.81
N GLU A 201 -7.21 -40.08 32.06
CA GLU A 201 -6.81 -38.75 32.56
C GLU A 201 -5.60 -38.22 31.80
N ARG A 202 -4.57 -39.04 31.59
CA ARG A 202 -3.38 -38.66 30.82
C ARG A 202 -3.75 -38.20 29.41
N ASP A 203 -4.63 -38.93 28.74
CA ASP A 203 -5.04 -38.61 27.38
C ASP A 203 -5.93 -37.36 27.34
N ALA A 204 -6.79 -37.14 28.34
CA ALA A 204 -7.53 -35.89 28.49
C ALA A 204 -6.58 -34.68 28.68
N TRP A 205 -5.55 -34.82 29.53
CA TRP A 205 -4.54 -33.77 29.72
C TRP A 205 -3.73 -33.51 28.45
N ARG A 206 -3.40 -34.54 27.66
CA ARG A 206 -2.73 -34.37 26.36
C ARG A 206 -3.60 -33.59 25.37
N GLN A 207 -4.87 -33.96 25.22
CA GLN A 207 -5.80 -33.24 24.36
C GLN A 207 -5.99 -31.79 24.80
N GLN A 208 -6.05 -31.54 26.12
CA GLN A 208 -6.14 -30.19 26.64
C GLN A 208 -4.87 -29.38 26.35
N ALA A 209 -3.70 -29.98 26.52
CA ALA A 209 -2.43 -29.34 26.19
C ALA A 209 -2.32 -29.00 24.70
N GLU A 210 -2.74 -29.90 23.80
CA GLU A 210 -2.79 -29.66 22.36
C GLU A 210 -3.72 -28.48 22.02
N ARG A 211 -4.94 -28.46 22.57
CA ARG A 211 -5.87 -27.33 22.39
C ARG A 211 -5.30 -26.01 22.87
N HIS A 212 -4.60 -26.00 24.01
CA HIS A 212 -3.95 -24.79 24.51
C HIS A 212 -2.78 -24.35 23.63
N GLN A 213 -2.01 -25.30 23.07
CA GLN A 213 -0.94 -24.97 22.11
C GLN A 213 -1.50 -24.41 20.80
N GLU A 214 -2.58 -24.96 20.28
CA GLU A 214 -3.27 -24.45 19.10
C GLU A 214 -3.83 -23.05 19.34
N ALA A 215 -4.51 -22.84 20.48
CA ALA A 215 -5.01 -21.52 20.88
C ALA A 215 -3.87 -20.50 21.02
N LEU A 216 -2.71 -20.90 21.57
CA LEU A 216 -1.55 -20.03 21.67
C LEU A 216 -0.99 -19.68 20.29
N ARG A 217 -0.90 -20.64 19.36
CA ARG A 217 -0.46 -20.38 17.98
C ARG A 217 -1.41 -19.42 17.26
N GLN A 218 -2.72 -19.63 17.40
CA GLN A 218 -3.73 -18.72 16.83
C GLN A 218 -3.62 -17.32 17.44
N ALA A 219 -3.48 -17.20 18.76
CA ALA A 219 -3.30 -15.91 19.42
C ALA A 219 -2.03 -15.19 18.96
N GLN A 220 -0.93 -15.91 18.75
CA GLN A 220 0.32 -15.36 18.21
C GLN A 220 0.17 -14.89 16.76
N GLN A 221 -0.54 -15.64 15.91
CA GLN A 221 -0.85 -15.24 14.54
C GLN A 221 -1.70 -13.97 14.51
N THR A 222 -2.80 -13.95 15.27
CA THR A 222 -3.67 -12.77 15.40
C THR A 222 -2.90 -11.56 15.92
N ARG A 223 -2.02 -11.75 16.91
CA ARG A 223 -1.15 -10.68 17.42
C ARG A 223 -0.23 -10.13 16.32
N ALA A 224 0.43 -10.99 15.55
CA ALA A 224 1.31 -10.56 14.47
C ALA A 224 0.55 -9.81 13.36
N GLU A 225 -0.67 -10.25 13.04
CA GLU A 225 -1.54 -9.54 12.09
C GLU A 225 -1.95 -8.16 12.60
N LEU A 226 -2.31 -8.05 13.89
CA LEU A 226 -2.66 -6.78 14.51
C LEU A 226 -1.45 -5.83 14.58
N GLU A 227 -0.26 -6.34 14.90
CA GLU A 227 0.98 -5.56 14.90
C GLU A 227 1.28 -5.00 13.50
N ARG A 228 1.11 -5.79 12.44
CA ARG A 228 1.24 -5.32 11.05
C ARG A 228 0.21 -4.25 10.70
N ARG A 229 -1.07 -4.48 11.00
CA ARG A 229 -2.14 -3.49 10.76
C ARG A 229 -1.88 -2.19 11.50
N LEU A 230 -1.34 -2.25 12.71
CA LEU A 230 -0.98 -1.07 13.49
C LEU A 230 0.16 -0.29 12.84
N GLN A 231 1.19 -0.98 12.31
CA GLN A 231 2.27 -0.35 11.56
C GLN A 231 1.74 0.33 10.28
N ASP A 232 0.92 -0.37 9.49
CA ASP A 232 0.32 0.18 8.27
C ASP A 232 -0.51 1.45 8.56
N LEU A 233 -1.30 1.43 9.66
CA LEU A 233 -2.08 2.59 10.09
C LEU A 233 -1.19 3.75 10.55
N GLN A 234 -0.10 3.47 11.27
CA GLN A 234 0.85 4.50 11.69
C GLN A 234 1.52 5.16 10.48
N GLU A 235 1.92 4.39 9.48
CA GLU A 235 2.46 4.91 8.23
C GLU A 235 1.43 5.76 7.46
N ALA A 236 0.18 5.28 7.37
CA ALA A 236 -0.90 6.02 6.72
C ALA A 236 -1.16 7.36 7.42
N VAL A 237 -1.20 7.38 8.76
CA VAL A 237 -1.34 8.61 9.54
C VAL A 237 -0.16 9.56 9.30
N ALA A 238 1.07 9.04 9.30
CA ALA A 238 2.26 9.86 9.03
C ALA A 238 2.23 10.50 7.64
N ARG A 239 1.79 9.76 6.62
CA ARG A 239 1.60 10.29 5.25
C ARG A 239 0.54 11.38 5.22
N ARG A 240 -0.63 11.14 5.81
CA ARG A 240 -1.71 12.13 5.87
C ARG A 240 -1.32 13.40 6.61
N LEU A 241 -0.53 13.29 7.69
CA LEU A 241 -0.02 14.46 8.40
C LEU A 241 0.90 15.32 7.52
N ARG A 242 1.75 14.70 6.69
CA ARG A 242 2.59 15.43 5.72
C ARG A 242 1.74 16.12 4.66
N GLU A 243 0.78 15.42 4.08
CA GLU A 243 -0.16 16.01 3.10
C GLU A 243 -0.90 17.22 3.70
N VAL A 244 -1.35 17.13 4.96
CA VAL A 244 -2.00 18.26 5.65
C VAL A 244 -1.03 19.44 5.83
N GLN A 245 0.23 19.18 6.17
CA GLN A 245 1.24 20.24 6.31
C GLN A 245 1.52 20.93 4.96
N GLU A 246 1.70 20.15 3.88
CA GLU A 246 1.90 20.67 2.53
C GLU A 246 0.70 21.52 2.07
N LEU A 247 -0.52 21.05 2.30
CA LEU A 247 -1.74 21.81 1.98
C LEU A 247 -1.85 23.10 2.81
N GLN A 248 -1.45 23.08 4.08
CA GLN A 248 -1.42 24.29 4.90
C GLN A 248 -0.41 25.31 4.40
N GLU A 249 0.75 24.86 3.92
CA GLU A 249 1.76 25.73 3.30
C GLU A 249 1.23 26.34 1.99
N GLN A 250 0.64 25.52 1.11
CA GLN A 250 0.00 26.00 -0.12
C GLN A 250 -1.10 27.02 0.18
N CYS A 251 -1.96 26.77 1.17
CA CYS A 251 -2.98 27.74 1.58
C CYS A 251 -2.38 29.07 2.06
N ARG A 252 -1.25 29.04 2.77
CA ARG A 252 -0.54 30.26 3.20
C ARG A 252 0.07 31.00 2.01
N GLU A 253 0.62 30.29 1.04
CA GLU A 253 1.14 30.87 -0.20
C GLU A 253 0.02 31.53 -1.01
N TYR A 254 -1.09 30.83 -1.24
CA TYR A 254 -2.24 31.41 -1.93
C TYR A 254 -2.80 32.63 -1.21
N ALA A 255 -2.87 32.61 0.13
CA ALA A 255 -3.31 33.77 0.90
C ALA A 255 -2.39 34.99 0.70
N ARG A 256 -1.06 34.78 0.59
CA ARG A 256 -0.10 35.85 0.28
C ARG A 256 -0.31 36.38 -1.14
N THR A 257 -0.42 35.49 -2.13
CA THR A 257 -0.65 35.87 -3.52
C THR A 257 -1.94 36.66 -3.69
N VAL A 258 -3.03 36.26 -3.02
CA VAL A 258 -4.29 37.00 -3.04
C VAL A 258 -4.12 38.40 -2.44
N ALA A 259 -3.41 38.53 -1.32
CA ALA A 259 -3.15 39.83 -0.70
C ALA A 259 -2.29 40.75 -1.60
N GLU A 260 -1.31 40.19 -2.30
CA GLU A 260 -0.49 40.93 -3.29
C GLU A 260 -1.34 41.41 -4.46
N LEU A 261 -2.15 40.52 -5.05
CA LEU A 261 -3.04 40.87 -6.15
C LEU A 261 -4.10 41.90 -5.75
N GLN A 262 -4.61 41.84 -4.51
CA GLN A 262 -5.52 42.86 -3.98
C GLN A 262 -4.85 44.23 -3.92
N ARG A 263 -3.62 44.31 -3.40
CA ARG A 263 -2.86 45.58 -3.37
C ARG A 263 -2.56 46.11 -4.77
N GLU A 264 -2.22 45.23 -5.70
CA GLU A 264 -2.00 45.62 -7.10
C GLU A 264 -3.29 46.16 -7.74
N ASN A 265 -4.44 45.51 -7.47
CA ASN A 265 -5.74 45.98 -7.95
C ASN A 265 -6.10 47.36 -7.36
N GLU A 266 -5.93 47.56 -6.05
CA GLU A 266 -6.14 48.86 -5.39
C GLU A 266 -5.26 49.95 -6.02
N ARG A 267 -3.99 49.64 -6.30
CA ARG A 267 -3.07 50.56 -6.96
C ARG A 267 -3.55 50.90 -8.38
N LEU A 268 -3.91 49.90 -9.19
CA LEU A 268 -4.39 50.10 -10.55
C LEU A 268 -5.71 50.88 -10.58
N GLN A 269 -6.60 50.67 -9.60
CA GLN A 269 -7.81 51.47 -9.45
C GLN A 269 -7.48 52.93 -9.14
N ALA A 270 -6.51 53.20 -8.26
CA ALA A 270 -6.07 54.56 -7.98
C ALA A 270 -5.44 55.24 -9.21
N GLU A 271 -4.59 54.53 -9.96
CA GLU A 271 -4.01 55.01 -11.21
C GLU A 271 -5.09 55.30 -12.27
N LEU A 272 -6.12 54.45 -12.36
CA LEU A 272 -7.26 54.66 -13.25
C LEU A 272 -8.07 55.91 -12.89
N GLU A 273 -8.37 56.13 -11.61
CA GLU A 273 -9.10 57.33 -11.17
C GLU A 273 -8.29 58.61 -11.42
N GLN A 274 -6.98 58.59 -11.18
CA GLN A 274 -6.09 59.71 -11.54
C GLN A 274 -6.08 59.99 -13.04
N ALA A 275 -6.06 58.94 -13.87
CA ALA A 275 -6.11 59.10 -15.32
C ALA A 275 -7.47 59.67 -15.78
N LYS A 276 -8.58 59.27 -15.15
CA LYS A 276 -9.90 59.83 -15.42
C LYS A 276 -9.99 61.31 -15.07
N THR A 277 -9.47 61.72 -13.90
CA THR A 277 -9.46 63.14 -13.51
C THR A 277 -8.60 63.96 -14.46
N ALA A 278 -7.40 63.47 -14.81
CA ALA A 278 -6.54 64.15 -15.78
C ALA A 278 -7.20 64.29 -17.16
N LEU A 279 -7.94 63.27 -17.61
CA LEU A 279 -8.68 63.32 -18.87
C LEU A 279 -9.82 64.34 -18.81
N GLN A 280 -10.52 64.46 -17.68
CA GLN A 280 -11.56 65.47 -17.48
C GLN A 280 -10.97 66.88 -17.54
N ASP A 281 -9.87 67.13 -16.81
CA ASP A 281 -9.17 68.42 -16.82
C ASP A 281 -8.72 68.82 -18.24
N GLU A 282 -8.15 67.89 -18.99
CA GLU A 282 -7.76 68.12 -20.40
C GLU A 282 -8.96 68.38 -21.31
N CYS A 283 -10.08 67.70 -21.07
CA CYS A 283 -11.33 67.94 -21.82
C CYS A 283 -11.90 69.32 -21.51
N GLU A 284 -11.88 69.76 -20.25
CA GLU A 284 -12.29 71.10 -19.84
C GLU A 284 -11.40 72.17 -20.47
N ARG A 285 -10.07 72.00 -20.36
CA ARG A 285 -9.09 72.90 -20.96
C ARG A 285 -9.25 73.01 -22.48
N ARG A 286 -9.51 71.89 -23.16
CA ARG A 286 -9.82 71.89 -24.59
C ARG A 286 -11.12 72.66 -24.88
N GLY A 287 -12.14 72.52 -24.04
CA GLY A 287 -13.38 73.28 -24.14
C GLY A 287 -13.19 74.79 -23.96
N GLU A 288 -12.36 75.21 -23.01
CA GLU A 288 -11.99 76.62 -22.81
C GLU A 288 -11.26 77.19 -24.03
N LEU A 289 -10.23 76.49 -24.51
CA LEU A 289 -9.49 76.89 -25.72
C LEU A 289 -10.40 76.99 -26.95
N GLN A 290 -11.39 76.10 -27.09
CA GLN A 290 -12.37 76.17 -28.17
C GLN A 290 -13.26 77.42 -28.06
N ARG A 291 -13.69 77.79 -26.84
CA ARG A 291 -14.47 79.02 -26.61
C ARG A 291 -13.64 80.27 -26.92
N GLU A 292 -12.40 80.31 -26.44
CA GLU A 292 -11.48 81.41 -26.72
C GLU A 292 -11.22 81.56 -28.23
N ASN A 293 -10.99 80.45 -28.93
CA ASN A 293 -10.81 80.46 -30.39
C ASN A 293 -12.08 80.97 -31.11
N ALA A 294 -13.27 80.56 -30.66
CA ALA A 294 -14.53 81.05 -31.22
C ALA A 294 -14.71 82.57 -30.99
N GLN A 295 -14.36 83.07 -29.79
CA GLN A 295 -14.36 84.51 -29.47
C GLN A 295 -13.40 85.29 -30.38
N LEU A 296 -12.15 84.84 -30.49
CA LEU A 296 -11.15 85.45 -31.38
C LEU A 296 -11.61 85.44 -32.85
N GLN A 297 -12.26 84.37 -33.30
CA GLN A 297 -12.84 84.33 -34.64
C GLN A 297 -13.97 85.35 -34.83
N THR A 298 -14.82 85.55 -33.83
CA THR A 298 -15.86 86.58 -33.89
C THR A 298 -15.28 88.00 -33.90
N GLU A 299 -14.28 88.28 -33.07
CA GLU A 299 -13.57 89.57 -33.06
C GLU A 299 -12.90 89.84 -34.40
N LEU A 300 -12.19 88.85 -34.96
CA LEU A 300 -11.57 88.95 -36.28
C LEU A 300 -12.60 89.24 -37.38
N ARG A 301 -13.79 88.63 -37.32
CA ARG A 301 -14.88 88.94 -38.26
C ARG A 301 -15.36 90.37 -38.11
N GLN A 302 -15.52 90.87 -36.88
CA GLN A 302 -15.93 92.26 -36.63
C GLN A 302 -14.90 93.27 -37.17
N VAL A 303 -13.61 93.03 -36.94
CA VAL A 303 -12.52 93.88 -37.49
C VAL A 303 -12.56 93.89 -39.02
N LYS A 304 -12.76 92.72 -39.65
CA LYS A 304 -12.87 92.62 -41.12
C LYS A 304 -14.08 93.37 -41.69
N ILE A 305 -15.20 93.40 -40.97
CA ILE A 305 -16.40 94.17 -41.36
C ILE A 305 -16.12 95.67 -41.23
N ALA A 306 -15.51 96.10 -40.12
CA ALA A 306 -15.16 97.51 -39.89
C ALA A 306 -14.19 98.05 -40.96
N GLN A 307 -13.20 97.25 -41.39
CA GLN A 307 -12.28 97.63 -42.47
C GLN A 307 -12.98 97.75 -43.84
N LYS A 308 -14.03 96.96 -44.10
CA LYS A 308 -14.78 97.03 -45.37
C LYS A 308 -15.74 98.22 -45.45
N ALA A 309 -16.12 98.83 -44.32
CA ALA A 309 -17.05 99.95 -44.29
C ALA A 309 -16.43 101.33 -44.66
N GLN A 310 -15.11 101.41 -44.88
CA GLN A 310 -14.39 102.67 -45.09
C GLN A 310 -14.24 103.14 -46.56
N VAL A 311 -14.91 102.52 -47.53
CA VAL A 311 -14.88 102.99 -48.93
C VAL A 311 -16.16 103.78 -49.23
N SER A 312 -16.14 105.10 -49.08
CA SER A 312 -17.21 106.00 -49.54
C SER A 312 -16.90 106.54 -50.93
N LEU A 313 -17.90 106.54 -51.82
CA LEU A 313 -17.83 107.19 -53.13
C LEU A 313 -17.84 108.73 -52.94
N PRO A 314 -16.95 109.49 -53.62
CA PRO A 314 -16.93 110.95 -53.49
C PRO A 314 -18.22 111.58 -54.01
N GLY A 315 -18.83 112.49 -53.23
CA GLY A 315 -20.14 113.08 -53.52
C GLY A 315 -20.27 113.74 -54.90
N ALA A 316 -19.19 114.31 -55.44
CA ALA A 316 -19.17 114.88 -56.79
C ALA A 316 -19.42 113.85 -57.91
N ALA A 317 -19.13 112.57 -57.67
CA ALA A 317 -19.41 111.50 -58.63
C ALA A 317 -20.90 111.09 -58.62
N LEU A 318 -21.62 111.31 -57.51
CA LEU A 318 -23.05 111.02 -57.40
C LEU A 318 -23.91 112.04 -58.15
N GLU A 319 -23.47 113.29 -58.20
CA GLU A 319 -24.17 114.38 -58.90
C GLU A 319 -24.14 114.23 -60.43
N ARG A 320 -23.12 113.54 -60.96
CA ARG A 320 -22.93 113.30 -62.40
C ARG A 320 -23.43 111.93 -62.87
N ALA A 321 -23.84 111.09 -61.93
CA ALA A 321 -24.37 109.77 -62.21
C ALA A 321 -25.91 109.79 -62.23
N TRP A 322 -26.47 109.05 -63.18
CA TRP A 322 -27.88 108.72 -63.17
C TRP A 322 -28.15 107.67 -62.10
N VAL A 323 -28.83 108.07 -61.03
CA VAL A 323 -29.13 107.25 -59.86
C VAL A 323 -30.47 106.59 -60.02
N ILE A 324 -30.46 105.25 -60.04
CA ILE A 324 -31.65 104.41 -60.17
C ILE A 324 -31.80 103.61 -58.86
N PRO A 325 -32.79 103.93 -58.01
CA PRO A 325 -33.12 103.13 -56.83
C PRO A 325 -33.94 101.90 -57.24
N TYR A 326 -33.26 100.77 -57.47
CA TYR A 326 -33.89 99.55 -57.99
C TYR A 326 -35.04 99.04 -57.12
N GLU A 327 -34.90 99.10 -55.80
CA GLU A 327 -35.91 98.62 -54.85
C GLU A 327 -37.23 99.40 -54.96
N GLU A 328 -37.15 100.67 -55.34
CA GLU A 328 -38.30 101.58 -55.43
C GLU A 328 -39.02 101.47 -56.76
N LEU A 329 -38.45 100.76 -57.73
CA LEU A 329 -39.05 100.61 -59.06
C LEU A 329 -40.33 99.77 -59.02
N GLY A 330 -40.57 98.93 -58.02
CA GLY A 330 -41.76 98.05 -58.00
C GLY A 330 -41.88 97.15 -56.78
N GLY A 331 -43.11 96.68 -56.51
CA GLY A 331 -43.42 95.85 -55.35
C GLY A 331 -42.89 94.42 -55.49
N THR A 332 -42.92 93.87 -56.70
CA THR A 332 -42.47 92.50 -56.99
C THR A 332 -41.15 92.46 -57.77
N SER A 333 -40.43 91.33 -57.69
CA SER A 333 -39.16 91.13 -58.42
C SER A 333 -39.31 91.29 -59.93
N ARG A 334 -40.45 90.82 -60.49
CA ARG A 334 -40.75 90.93 -61.92
C ARG A 334 -41.03 92.38 -62.33
N GLU A 335 -41.84 93.09 -61.55
CA GLU A 335 -42.14 94.51 -61.80
C GLU A 335 -40.88 95.37 -61.74
N ARG A 336 -40.03 95.19 -60.72
CA ARG A 336 -38.76 95.93 -60.61
C ARG A 336 -37.86 95.73 -61.83
N LEU A 337 -37.74 94.49 -62.31
CA LEU A 337 -36.92 94.20 -63.49
C LEU A 337 -37.50 94.81 -64.77
N ILE A 338 -38.82 94.68 -64.99
CA ILE A 338 -39.51 95.27 -66.14
C ILE A 338 -39.37 96.78 -66.10
N HIS A 339 -39.66 97.41 -64.97
CA HIS A 339 -39.55 98.85 -64.80
C HIS A 339 -38.11 99.35 -64.94
N LEU A 340 -37.10 98.59 -64.47
CA LEU A 340 -35.69 98.93 -64.71
C LEU A 340 -35.38 98.97 -66.22
N ILE A 341 -35.85 97.98 -66.97
CA ILE A 341 -35.66 97.92 -68.43
C ILE A 341 -36.43 99.06 -69.12
N GLU A 342 -37.68 99.31 -68.74
CA GLU A 342 -38.51 100.38 -69.30
C GLU A 342 -37.95 101.77 -69.01
N VAL A 343 -37.44 101.98 -67.79
CA VAL A 343 -36.76 103.22 -67.38
C VAL A 343 -35.47 103.40 -68.17
N TYR A 344 -34.69 102.34 -68.35
CA TYR A 344 -33.47 102.35 -69.17
C TYR A 344 -33.75 102.64 -70.65
N GLN A 345 -34.76 101.99 -71.24
CA GLN A 345 -35.16 102.23 -72.63
C GLN A 345 -35.74 103.63 -72.83
N ALA A 346 -36.56 104.11 -71.90
CA ALA A 346 -37.11 105.47 -71.95
C ALA A 346 -36.02 106.54 -71.87
N ALA A 347 -34.98 106.31 -71.05
CA ALA A 347 -33.80 107.17 -70.98
C ALA A 347 -33.03 107.19 -72.31
N LEU A 348 -32.79 106.02 -72.92
CA LEU A 348 -32.10 105.91 -74.22
C LEU A 348 -32.88 106.58 -75.35
N ASP A 349 -34.19 106.36 -75.42
CA ASP A 349 -35.06 106.89 -76.48
C ASP A 349 -35.49 108.36 -76.25
N ARG A 350 -35.08 108.96 -75.12
CA ARG A 350 -35.53 110.28 -74.63
C ARG A 350 -37.06 110.42 -74.64
N ARG A 351 -37.76 109.33 -74.33
CA ARG A 351 -39.23 109.30 -74.28
C ARG A 351 -39.73 109.64 -72.88
N PRO A 352 -40.87 110.36 -72.76
CA PRO A 352 -41.48 110.60 -71.46
C PRO A 352 -41.94 109.28 -70.84
N ASN A 353 -41.38 108.92 -69.68
CA ASN A 353 -41.80 107.79 -68.86
C ASN A 353 -41.98 108.26 -67.40
N PRO A 354 -43.17 108.09 -66.78
CA PRO A 354 -43.41 108.53 -65.41
C PRO A 354 -42.39 107.98 -64.41
N LEU A 355 -42.01 106.70 -64.55
CA LEU A 355 -41.05 106.04 -63.65
C LEU A 355 -39.64 106.61 -63.79
N LEU A 356 -39.27 107.07 -64.98
CA LEU A 356 -37.97 107.71 -65.21
C LEU A 356 -37.87 109.05 -64.46
N TYR A 357 -38.93 109.86 -64.44
CA TYR A 357 -38.91 111.18 -63.80
C TYR A 357 -39.30 111.16 -62.31
N GLU A 358 -40.17 110.24 -61.89
CA GLU A 358 -40.66 110.18 -60.51
C GLU A 358 -39.73 109.38 -59.58
N ARG A 359 -38.99 108.41 -60.13
CA ARG A 359 -38.21 107.45 -59.32
C ARG A 359 -36.71 107.55 -59.52
N THR A 360 -36.23 108.38 -60.44
CA THR A 360 -34.79 108.58 -60.66
C THR A 360 -34.46 110.07 -60.69
N ASN A 361 -33.17 110.41 -60.58
CA ASN A 361 -32.72 111.80 -60.71
C ASN A 361 -32.63 112.29 -62.17
N TRP A 362 -33.27 111.60 -63.13
CA TRP A 362 -33.20 111.94 -64.57
C TRP A 362 -33.62 113.38 -64.89
N ALA A 363 -34.53 113.96 -64.13
CA ALA A 363 -34.95 115.36 -64.28
C ALA A 363 -33.78 116.36 -64.15
N ALA A 364 -32.70 116.00 -63.45
CA ALA A 364 -31.51 116.84 -63.30
C ALA A 364 -30.66 116.92 -64.58
N PHE A 365 -30.88 116.03 -65.57
CA PHE A 365 -30.05 115.86 -66.77
C PHE A 365 -30.72 116.40 -68.05
N SER A 366 -31.50 117.48 -67.95
CA SER A 366 -32.27 118.01 -69.09
C SER A 366 -31.43 118.60 -70.23
N ALA A 367 -30.15 118.92 -70.00
CA ALA A 367 -29.25 119.55 -70.97
C ALA A 367 -27.90 118.82 -71.15
N GLU A 368 -27.49 117.97 -70.21
CA GLU A 368 -26.22 117.25 -70.23
C GLU A 368 -26.48 115.76 -70.01
N GLU A 369 -25.78 114.89 -70.75
CA GLU A 369 -25.90 113.44 -70.56
C GLU A 369 -25.18 113.01 -69.28
N PRO A 370 -25.73 112.06 -68.51
CA PRO A 370 -25.07 111.55 -67.31
C PRO A 370 -23.74 110.86 -67.67
N GLU A 371 -22.70 111.08 -66.86
CA GLU A 371 -21.37 110.48 -67.06
C GLU A 371 -21.35 108.98 -66.72
N GLY A 372 -22.37 108.48 -66.01
CA GLY A 372 -22.50 107.06 -65.66
C GLY A 372 -23.85 106.73 -65.03
N VAL A 373 -24.08 105.45 -64.74
CA VAL A 373 -25.30 104.95 -64.08
C VAL A 373 -24.93 104.33 -62.75
N LEU A 374 -25.61 104.77 -61.68
CA LEU A 374 -25.51 104.20 -60.36
C LEU A 374 -26.82 103.50 -59.99
N LEU A 375 -26.78 102.18 -59.95
CA LEU A 375 -27.91 101.37 -59.49
C LEU A 375 -27.81 101.15 -57.97
N LEU A 376 -28.74 101.73 -57.21
CA LEU A 376 -28.86 101.48 -55.78
C LEU A 376 -29.73 100.24 -55.55
N GLY A 377 -29.30 99.34 -54.66
CA GLY A 377 -29.96 98.05 -54.46
C GLY A 377 -29.50 96.97 -55.45
N ALA A 378 -28.24 97.01 -55.88
CA ALA A 378 -27.67 96.02 -56.81
C ALA A 378 -27.72 94.58 -56.23
N GLU A 379 -27.57 94.43 -54.93
CA GLU A 379 -27.77 93.18 -54.20
C GLU A 379 -29.21 92.65 -54.34
N ARG A 380 -30.21 93.55 -54.31
CA ARG A 380 -31.60 93.20 -54.51
C ARG A 380 -31.89 92.85 -55.97
N LEU A 381 -31.26 93.52 -56.92
CA LEU A 381 -31.27 93.12 -58.32
C LEU A 381 -30.67 91.72 -58.49
N LEU A 382 -29.48 91.45 -57.95
CA LEU A 382 -28.84 90.13 -58.06
C LEU A 382 -29.68 89.02 -57.41
N TRP A 383 -30.31 89.32 -56.27
CA TRP A 383 -31.26 88.41 -55.62
C TRP A 383 -32.51 88.18 -56.48
N ASP A 384 -33.12 89.24 -57.00
CA ASP A 384 -34.27 89.15 -57.91
C ASP A 384 -33.90 88.40 -59.19
N LEU A 385 -32.71 88.60 -59.76
CA LEU A 385 -32.22 87.87 -60.93
C LEU A 385 -32.03 86.37 -60.65
N ALA A 386 -31.54 86.02 -59.45
CA ALA A 386 -31.38 84.64 -59.01
C ALA A 386 -32.71 83.94 -58.68
N CYS A 387 -33.71 84.70 -58.20
CA CYS A 387 -35.03 84.19 -57.83
C CYS A 387 -36.05 84.25 -58.97
N LEU A 388 -35.87 85.12 -59.95
CA LEU A 388 -36.67 85.14 -61.16
C LEU A 388 -36.24 83.97 -62.05
N PRO A 389 -37.17 83.27 -62.72
CA PRO A 389 -36.83 82.23 -63.68
C PRO A 389 -36.33 82.87 -64.98
N ILE A 390 -35.33 83.75 -64.93
CA ILE A 390 -34.77 84.49 -66.08
C ILE A 390 -34.09 83.53 -67.05
N ALA A 391 -33.49 82.44 -66.55
CA ALA A 391 -33.04 81.34 -67.40
C ALA A 391 -34.20 80.68 -68.19
N ARG A 392 -35.44 80.74 -67.68
CA ARG A 392 -36.64 80.20 -68.32
C ARG A 392 -37.31 81.22 -69.26
N LEU A 393 -37.21 82.51 -68.93
CA LEU A 393 -37.72 83.65 -69.73
C LEU A 393 -36.82 84.02 -70.91
N LEU A 394 -35.49 84.03 -70.72
CA LEU A 394 -34.52 84.14 -71.82
C LEU A 394 -34.55 82.89 -72.70
N ARG A 395 -34.75 81.69 -72.13
CA ARG A 395 -35.02 80.49 -72.93
C ARG A 395 -36.34 80.58 -73.68
N SER A 396 -37.42 81.11 -73.10
CA SER A 396 -38.69 81.23 -73.83
C SER A 396 -38.65 82.28 -74.93
N GLU A 397 -38.01 83.44 -74.72
CA GLU A 397 -37.87 84.43 -75.80
C GLU A 397 -36.88 84.00 -76.89
N ILE A 398 -35.79 83.30 -76.55
CA ILE A 398 -34.89 82.69 -77.53
C ILE A 398 -35.64 81.57 -78.28
N LEU A 399 -36.43 80.74 -77.59
CA LEU A 399 -37.26 79.70 -78.22
C LEU A 399 -38.42 80.26 -79.04
N ASP A 400 -39.03 81.38 -78.66
CA ASP A 400 -40.10 82.03 -79.43
C ASP A 400 -39.53 82.72 -80.68
N LYS A 401 -38.33 83.31 -80.58
CA LYS A 401 -37.60 83.85 -81.74
C LYS A 401 -37.00 82.75 -82.62
N GLU A 402 -36.52 81.65 -82.05
CA GLU A 402 -36.11 80.43 -82.79
C GLU A 402 -37.31 79.76 -83.44
N ALA A 403 -38.47 79.68 -82.79
CA ALA A 403 -39.71 79.13 -83.35
C ALA A 403 -40.27 80.01 -84.47
N LEU A 404 -40.16 81.35 -84.35
CA LEU A 404 -40.43 82.28 -85.45
C LEU A 404 -39.44 82.08 -86.62
N PHE A 405 -38.14 81.88 -86.33
CA PHE A 405 -37.14 81.59 -87.35
C PHE A 405 -37.37 80.23 -88.02
N TYR A 406 -37.75 79.19 -87.27
CA TYR A 406 -38.12 77.86 -87.76
C TYR A 406 -39.41 77.89 -88.58
N ALA A 407 -40.42 78.64 -88.13
CA ALA A 407 -41.67 78.83 -88.86
C ALA A 407 -41.48 79.64 -90.16
N LEU A 408 -40.58 80.62 -90.17
CA LEU A 408 -40.22 81.39 -91.37
C LEU A 408 -39.36 80.57 -92.35
N THR A 409 -38.41 79.77 -91.86
CA THR A 409 -37.57 78.88 -92.69
C THR A 409 -38.30 77.65 -93.21
N HIS A 410 -39.42 77.24 -92.60
CA HIS A 410 -40.28 76.16 -93.11
C HIS A 410 -41.53 76.63 -93.88
N ARG A 411 -41.83 77.94 -93.92
CA ARG A 411 -42.89 78.52 -94.78
C ARG A 411 -42.39 79.23 -96.04
N TYR A 412 -41.08 79.40 -96.21
CA TYR A 412 -40.50 79.86 -97.47
C TYR A 412 -39.53 78.81 -98.03
N CYS A 413 -40.05 77.91 -98.85
CA CYS A 413 -39.23 77.22 -99.84
C CYS A 413 -38.64 78.27 -100.77
N SER A 414 -37.34 78.49 -100.70
CA SER A 414 -36.61 79.27 -101.71
C SER A 414 -36.75 78.55 -103.06
N PRO A 415 -37.20 79.21 -104.14
CA PRO A 415 -37.28 78.61 -105.48
C PRO A 415 -35.90 78.25 -106.07
N ARG A 416 -34.80 78.50 -105.35
CA ARG A 416 -33.42 78.25 -105.81
C ARG A 416 -32.83 76.92 -105.35
N LEU A 417 -33.62 76.04 -104.74
CA LEU A 417 -33.23 74.66 -104.42
C LEU A 417 -33.79 73.62 -105.42
N GLU A 418 -34.17 74.05 -106.63
CA GLU A 418 -34.49 73.15 -107.76
C GLU A 418 -33.38 73.02 -108.82
N GLU A 419 -32.26 73.75 -108.72
CA GLU A 419 -31.20 73.74 -109.76
C GLU A 419 -29.88 73.04 -109.37
N GLN A 420 -29.89 72.22 -108.32
CA GLN A 420 -28.82 71.23 -108.10
C GLN A 420 -29.45 69.88 -107.73
N ARG A 421 -29.95 69.19 -108.75
CA ARG A 421 -30.17 67.73 -108.76
C ARG A 421 -28.93 67.02 -109.27
#